data_AF-A0A1I4NTD7-F1
#
_entry.id   AF-A0A1I4NTD7-F1
#
_cell.length_a   1.000
_cell.length_b   1.000
_cell.length_c   1.000
_cell.angle_alpha   90.00
_cell.angle_beta   90.00
_cell.angle_gamma   90.00
#
_symmetry.space_group_name_H-M   'P 1'
#
loop_
_entity.id
_entity.type
_entity.pdbx_description
1 polymer ?
#
loop_
_entity_poly.entity_id
_entity_poly.type
_entity_poly.pdbx_seq_one_letter_code
_entity_poly.pdbx_strand_id
1 'polypeptide(L)'
;MKEDQKNELLYQALETEKGGIEIYQMALRCAVEEDLKEEWEEYLEQTKNHYQILLEVFQELGLDSDEETPGRKVVRHIGESLVKAMEMALEAGDPKAAELVACECVVFAETKDHQNWKLIGEVAKKAKSTEAKILKNAYDRVEDEEDEHLYHTMGWCRELWINSLGMKAVLPPPEEKKGVHTAIGAARAQSSRK
;
A
#
# COMPACT_ATOMS: atom_id res chain seq x y z
N MET A 1 17.30 16.27 13.51
CA MET A 1 16.87 14.98 12.95
C MET A 1 18.10 14.22 12.49
N LYS A 2 18.10 12.88 12.55
CA LYS A 2 19.21 12.07 12.04
C LYS A 2 19.07 11.94 10.52
N GLU A 3 19.98 12.57 9.78
CA GLU A 3 19.88 12.72 8.33
C GLU A 3 19.92 11.36 7.60
N ASP A 4 20.81 10.47 8.06
CA ASP A 4 20.96 9.10 7.58
C ASP A 4 19.66 8.30 7.71
N GLN A 5 18.98 8.40 8.87
CA GLN A 5 17.73 7.68 9.10
C GLN A 5 16.55 8.25 8.31
N LYS A 6 16.56 9.56 8.06
CA LYS A 6 15.55 10.21 7.23
C LYS A 6 15.72 9.82 5.76
N ASN A 7 16.95 9.80 5.25
CA ASN A 7 17.23 9.31 3.90
C ASN A 7 16.85 7.82 3.79
N GLU A 8 17.20 7.00 4.78
CA GLU A 8 16.83 5.58 4.82
C GLU A 8 15.31 5.37 4.74
N LEU A 9 14.51 6.20 5.42
CA LEU A 9 13.05 6.18 5.28
C LEU A 9 12.62 6.46 3.82
N LEU A 10 13.19 7.48 3.18
CA LEU A 10 12.87 7.81 1.79
C LEU A 10 13.28 6.71 0.80
N TYR A 11 14.43 6.08 1.01
CA TYR A 11 14.87 4.92 0.21
C TYR A 11 13.93 3.72 0.36
N GLN A 12 13.48 3.45 1.59
CA GLN A 12 12.50 2.41 1.83
C GLN A 12 11.14 2.74 1.21
N ALA A 13 10.66 3.98 1.33
CA ALA A 13 9.41 4.42 0.72
C ALA A 13 9.46 4.26 -0.81
N LEU A 14 10.54 4.73 -1.46
CA LEU A 14 10.69 4.61 -2.92
C LEU A 14 10.69 3.15 -3.38
N GLU A 15 11.29 2.26 -2.60
CA GLU A 15 11.28 0.82 -2.89
C GLU A 15 9.93 0.17 -2.57
N THR A 16 9.21 0.63 -1.55
CA THR A 16 7.85 0.16 -1.24
C THR A 16 6.91 0.47 -2.40
N GLU A 17 6.89 1.71 -2.91
CA GLU A 17 6.09 2.10 -4.08
C GLU A 17 6.44 1.29 -5.34
N LYS A 18 7.74 1.13 -5.60
CA LYS A 18 8.21 0.33 -6.73
C LYS A 18 7.75 -1.12 -6.62
N GLY A 19 7.89 -1.72 -5.44
CA GLY A 19 7.42 -3.08 -5.17
C GLY A 19 5.89 -3.19 -5.20
N GLY A 20 5.18 -2.15 -4.75
CA GLY A 20 3.72 -2.05 -4.79
C GLY A 20 3.17 -2.21 -6.20
N ILE A 21 3.82 -1.60 -7.20
CA ILE A 21 3.46 -1.79 -8.62
C ILE A 21 3.49 -3.27 -9.03
N GLU A 22 4.54 -4.01 -8.65
CA GLU A 22 4.67 -5.43 -8.97
C GLU A 22 3.66 -6.28 -8.18
N ILE A 23 3.39 -5.92 -6.93
CA ILE A 23 2.41 -6.56 -6.06
C ILE A 23 1.00 -6.41 -6.63
N TYR A 24 0.57 -5.20 -6.99
CA TYR A 24 -0.76 -4.98 -7.59
C TYR A 24 -0.90 -5.67 -8.94
N GLN A 25 0.13 -5.64 -9.80
CA GLN A 25 0.12 -6.40 -11.06
C GLN A 25 -0.07 -7.90 -10.82
N MET A 26 0.56 -8.45 -9.77
CA MET A 26 0.39 -9.85 -9.39
C MET A 26 -0.99 -10.11 -8.77
N ALA A 27 -1.48 -9.20 -7.92
CA ALA A 27 -2.79 -9.30 -7.29
C ALA A 27 -3.91 -9.30 -8.33
N LEU A 28 -3.83 -8.45 -9.36
CA LEU A 28 -4.78 -8.41 -10.49
C LEU A 28 -4.83 -9.72 -11.29
N ARG A 29 -3.75 -10.50 -11.32
CA ARG A 29 -3.75 -11.84 -11.92
C ARG A 29 -4.47 -12.87 -11.03
N CYS A 30 -4.58 -12.61 -9.73
CA CYS A 30 -5.24 -13.45 -8.75
C CYS A 30 -6.71 -13.07 -8.54
N ALA A 31 -7.13 -11.87 -8.92
CA ALA A 31 -8.46 -11.34 -8.68
C ALA A 31 -9.58 -12.16 -9.37
N VAL A 32 -10.69 -12.33 -8.66
CA VAL A 32 -11.89 -13.06 -9.08
C VAL A 32 -13.15 -12.20 -8.87
N GLU A 33 -13.26 -11.48 -7.76
CA GLU A 33 -14.31 -10.51 -7.50
C GLU A 33 -14.06 -9.24 -8.33
N GLU A 34 -14.99 -8.92 -9.23
CA GLU A 34 -14.82 -7.84 -10.21
C GLU A 34 -14.69 -6.45 -9.56
N ASP A 35 -15.44 -6.18 -8.49
CA ASP A 35 -15.35 -4.89 -7.78
C ASP A 35 -13.96 -4.71 -7.12
N LEU A 36 -13.38 -5.78 -6.55
CA LEU A 36 -12.03 -5.74 -5.99
C LEU A 36 -10.97 -5.55 -7.09
N LYS A 37 -11.19 -6.18 -8.24
CA LYS A 37 -10.30 -6.01 -9.39
C LYS A 37 -10.30 -4.57 -9.88
N GLU A 38 -11.47 -3.93 -9.97
CA GLU A 38 -11.58 -2.51 -10.34
C GLU A 38 -10.85 -1.61 -9.33
N GLU A 39 -11.02 -1.84 -8.02
CA GLU A 39 -10.30 -1.10 -6.97
C GLU A 39 -8.77 -1.27 -7.07
N TRP A 40 -8.28 -2.50 -7.31
CA TRP A 40 -6.85 -2.74 -7.52
C TRP A 40 -6.29 -2.16 -8.81
N GLU A 41 -7.10 -2.02 -9.87
CA GLU A 41 -6.68 -1.32 -11.10
C GLU A 41 -6.50 0.17 -10.84
N GLU A 42 -7.37 0.79 -10.05
CA GLU A 42 -7.23 2.18 -9.60
C GLU A 42 -5.98 2.36 -8.71
N TYR A 43 -5.81 1.50 -7.70
CA TYR A 43 -4.68 1.59 -6.78
C TYR A 43 -3.35 1.38 -7.50
N LEU A 44 -3.27 0.47 -8.48
CA LEU A 44 -2.08 0.33 -9.32
C LEU A 44 -1.68 1.63 -10.03
N GLU A 45 -2.65 2.40 -10.55
CA GLU A 45 -2.35 3.68 -11.19
C GLU A 45 -1.93 4.76 -10.18
N GLN A 46 -2.54 4.77 -9.00
CA GLN A 46 -2.15 5.66 -7.90
C GLN A 46 -0.73 5.36 -7.39
N THR A 47 -0.39 4.10 -7.10
CA THR A 47 0.97 3.68 -6.69
C THR A 47 2.03 4.04 -7.75
N LYS A 48 1.71 3.93 -9.05
CA LYS A 48 2.63 4.41 -10.12
C LYS A 48 2.89 5.92 -10.02
N ASN A 49 1.85 6.70 -9.72
CA ASN A 49 1.96 8.13 -9.52
C ASN A 49 2.74 8.45 -8.22
N HIS A 50 2.51 7.73 -7.13
CA HIS A 50 3.24 7.88 -5.87
C HIS A 50 4.74 7.59 -6.02
N TYR A 51 5.09 6.52 -6.75
CA TYR A 51 6.48 6.25 -7.15
C TYR A 51 7.10 7.46 -7.89
N GLN A 52 6.38 8.04 -8.84
CA GLN A 52 6.85 9.22 -9.57
C GLN A 52 7.02 10.45 -8.66
N ILE A 53 6.12 10.63 -7.67
CA ILE A 53 6.21 11.68 -6.65
C ILE A 53 7.47 11.51 -5.81
N LEU A 54 7.80 10.28 -5.38
CA LEU A 54 9.03 10.06 -4.63
C LEU A 54 10.28 10.30 -5.50
N LEU A 55 10.27 9.96 -6.79
CA LEU A 55 11.37 10.32 -7.68
C LEU A 55 11.56 11.85 -7.78
N GLU A 56 10.48 12.63 -7.82
CA GLU A 56 10.54 14.10 -7.76
C GLU A 56 11.18 14.57 -6.43
N VAL A 57 10.76 14.00 -5.30
CA VAL A 57 11.35 14.29 -3.97
C VAL A 57 12.85 14.02 -3.97
N PHE A 58 13.29 12.89 -4.51
CA PHE A 58 14.70 12.52 -4.59
C PHE A 58 15.49 13.54 -5.42
N GLN A 59 14.96 13.91 -6.58
CA GLN A 59 15.57 14.92 -7.45
C GLN A 59 15.70 16.27 -6.73
N GLU A 60 14.64 16.74 -6.07
CA GLU A 60 14.64 18.04 -5.38
C GLU A 60 15.55 18.07 -4.15
N LEU A 61 15.72 16.93 -3.47
CA LEU A 61 16.64 16.78 -2.34
C LEU A 61 18.09 16.48 -2.76
N GLY A 62 18.33 16.21 -4.05
CA GLY A 62 19.64 15.83 -4.57
C GLY A 62 20.11 14.45 -4.08
N LEU A 63 19.17 13.53 -3.83
CA LEU A 63 19.44 12.14 -3.48
C LEU A 63 19.54 11.28 -4.74
N ASP A 64 20.39 10.25 -4.70
CA ASP A 64 20.52 9.28 -5.79
C ASP A 64 19.43 8.21 -5.66
N SER A 65 18.41 8.26 -6.53
CA SER A 65 17.30 7.28 -6.51
C SER A 65 17.72 5.84 -6.79
N ASP A 66 18.92 5.60 -7.30
CA ASP A 66 19.48 4.28 -7.56
C ASP A 66 20.36 3.76 -6.42
N GLU A 67 20.59 4.57 -5.38
CA GLU A 67 21.40 4.15 -4.24
C GLU A 67 20.72 2.98 -3.50
N GLU A 68 21.53 1.96 -3.25
CA GLU A 68 21.10 0.70 -2.67
C GLU A 68 21.49 0.62 -1.19
N THR A 69 20.57 0.99 -0.30
CA THR A 69 20.81 0.93 1.15
C THR A 69 20.47 -0.45 1.75
N PRO A 70 20.98 -0.78 2.95
CA PRO A 70 20.66 -2.04 3.60
C PRO A 70 19.16 -2.27 3.85
N GLY A 71 18.40 -1.25 4.27
CA GLY A 71 16.97 -1.42 4.50
C GLY A 71 16.17 -1.43 3.20
N ARG A 72 16.61 -0.70 2.17
CA ARG A 72 16.05 -0.83 0.81
C ARG A 72 16.10 -2.28 0.29
N LYS A 73 17.23 -2.95 0.46
CA LYS A 73 17.38 -4.38 0.12
C LYS A 73 16.37 -5.28 0.85
N VAL A 74 16.13 -4.98 2.13
CA VAL A 74 15.17 -5.75 2.95
C VAL A 74 13.75 -5.51 2.46
N VAL A 75 13.37 -4.27 2.19
CA VAL A 75 12.04 -3.93 1.65
C VAL A 75 11.81 -4.61 0.31
N ARG A 76 12.79 -4.55 -0.62
CA ARG A 76 12.71 -5.26 -1.90
C ARG A 76 12.47 -6.75 -1.71
N HIS A 77 13.27 -7.39 -0.86
CA HIS A 77 13.14 -8.83 -0.61
C HIS A 77 11.76 -9.22 -0.06
N ILE A 78 11.19 -8.39 0.82
CA ILE A 78 9.83 -8.59 1.33
C ILE A 78 8.82 -8.47 0.19
N GLY A 79 8.90 -7.41 -0.63
CA GLY A 79 8.00 -7.22 -1.79
C GLY A 79 8.05 -8.39 -2.78
N GLU A 80 9.26 -8.81 -3.18
CA GLU A 80 9.48 -9.98 -4.03
C GLU A 80 8.88 -11.26 -3.42
N SER A 81 8.96 -11.40 -2.09
CA SER A 81 8.38 -12.56 -1.38
C SER A 81 6.85 -12.54 -1.38
N LEU A 82 6.21 -11.36 -1.30
CA LEU A 82 4.76 -11.21 -1.42
C LEU A 82 4.28 -11.57 -2.82
N VAL A 83 4.99 -11.10 -3.86
CA VAL A 83 4.75 -11.52 -5.26
C VAL A 83 4.87 -13.04 -5.37
N LYS A 84 5.92 -13.63 -4.79
CA LYS A 84 6.11 -15.08 -4.86
C LYS A 84 5.01 -15.87 -4.15
N ALA A 85 4.50 -15.38 -3.02
CA ALA A 85 3.39 -16.01 -2.30
C ALA A 85 2.11 -16.07 -3.16
N MET A 86 1.80 -15.00 -3.89
CA MET A 86 0.68 -14.95 -4.83
C MET A 86 0.86 -15.92 -6.02
N GLU A 87 2.08 -15.99 -6.58
CA GLU A 87 2.40 -16.97 -7.62
C GLU A 87 2.17 -18.40 -7.14
N MET A 88 2.62 -18.74 -5.94
CA MET A 88 2.42 -20.06 -5.35
C MET A 88 0.93 -20.38 -5.16
N ALA A 89 0.12 -19.40 -4.79
CA ALA A 89 -1.31 -19.58 -4.62
C ALA A 89 -2.03 -19.81 -5.97
N LEU A 90 -1.63 -19.10 -7.03
CA LEU A 90 -2.11 -19.37 -8.39
C LEU A 90 -1.72 -20.76 -8.89
N GLU A 91 -0.46 -21.17 -8.67
CA GLU A 91 0.04 -22.50 -9.05
C GLU A 91 -0.70 -23.64 -8.34
N ALA A 92 -1.22 -23.39 -7.13
CA ALA A 92 -2.04 -24.35 -6.39
C ALA A 92 -3.43 -24.59 -7.03
N GLY A 93 -3.92 -23.67 -7.88
CA GLY A 93 -5.03 -23.90 -8.79
C GLY A 93 -6.44 -23.62 -8.27
N ASP A 94 -6.60 -23.07 -7.05
CA ASP A 94 -7.89 -22.56 -6.56
C ASP A 94 -7.93 -21.03 -6.71
N PRO A 95 -8.73 -20.47 -7.65
CA PRO A 95 -8.78 -19.04 -7.89
C PRO A 95 -9.22 -18.22 -6.67
N LYS A 96 -10.15 -18.73 -5.85
CA LYS A 96 -10.64 -17.99 -4.67
C LYS A 96 -9.62 -17.98 -3.55
N ALA A 97 -8.87 -19.07 -3.40
CA ALA A 97 -7.76 -19.11 -2.46
C ALA A 97 -6.60 -18.20 -2.92
N ALA A 98 -6.34 -18.12 -4.23
CA ALA A 98 -5.34 -17.22 -4.78
C ALA A 98 -5.70 -15.74 -4.57
N GLU A 99 -6.95 -15.35 -4.83
CA GLU A 99 -7.44 -13.99 -4.53
C GLU A 99 -7.30 -13.65 -3.04
N LEU A 100 -7.64 -14.59 -2.15
CA LEU A 100 -7.52 -14.39 -0.72
C LEU A 100 -6.07 -14.13 -0.29
N VAL A 101 -5.13 -14.96 -0.77
CA VAL A 101 -3.69 -14.78 -0.51
C VAL A 101 -3.19 -13.46 -1.10
N ALA A 102 -3.66 -13.08 -2.30
CA ALA A 102 -3.33 -11.79 -2.89
C ALA A 102 -3.81 -10.63 -2.01
N CYS A 103 -5.03 -10.70 -1.49
CA CYS A 103 -5.55 -9.68 -0.58
C CYS A 103 -4.74 -9.59 0.72
N GLU A 104 -4.31 -10.71 1.31
CA GLU A 104 -3.39 -10.70 2.46
C GLU A 104 -2.04 -10.06 2.12
N CYS A 105 -1.49 -10.37 0.94
CA CYS A 105 -0.23 -9.79 0.47
C CYS A 105 -0.33 -8.28 0.27
N VAL A 106 -1.42 -7.80 -0.32
CA VAL A 106 -1.69 -6.36 -0.48
C VAL A 106 -1.81 -5.70 0.91
N VAL A 107 -2.51 -6.28 1.89
CA VAL A 107 -2.56 -5.73 3.27
C VAL A 107 -1.14 -5.57 3.87
N PHE A 108 -0.24 -6.54 3.67
CA PHE A 108 1.13 -6.42 4.15
C PHE A 108 1.90 -5.28 3.46
N ALA A 109 1.70 -5.08 2.15
CA ALA A 109 2.30 -4.00 1.39
C ALA A 109 1.79 -2.64 1.87
N GLU A 110 0.46 -2.45 1.89
CA GLU A 110 -0.19 -1.21 2.31
C GLU A 110 0.13 -0.84 3.75
N THR A 111 0.28 -1.83 4.64
CA THR A 111 0.66 -1.54 6.04
C THR A 111 2.04 -0.87 6.11
N LYS A 112 2.98 -1.31 5.26
CA LYS A 112 4.33 -0.73 5.20
C LYS A 112 4.29 0.63 4.51
N ASP A 113 3.52 0.78 3.44
CA ASP A 113 3.52 2.03 2.68
C ASP A 113 2.84 3.18 3.43
N HIS A 114 1.66 2.90 3.99
CA HIS A 114 0.98 3.80 4.91
C HIS A 114 1.89 4.27 6.05
N GLN A 115 2.66 3.35 6.65
CA GLN A 115 3.63 3.71 7.69
C GLN A 115 4.70 4.67 7.17
N ASN A 116 5.24 4.42 5.97
CA ASN A 116 6.24 5.29 5.35
C ASN A 116 5.70 6.70 5.16
N TRP A 117 4.53 6.83 4.54
CA TRP A 117 3.91 8.12 4.25
C TRP A 117 3.56 8.90 5.53
N LYS A 118 2.99 8.24 6.55
CA LYS A 118 2.76 8.90 7.86
C LYS A 118 4.06 9.40 8.48
N LEU A 119 5.15 8.65 8.38
CA LEU A 119 6.46 9.08 8.87
C LEU A 119 7.04 10.23 8.03
N ILE A 120 6.86 10.23 6.71
CA ILE A 120 7.24 11.36 5.84
C ILE A 120 6.51 12.63 6.27
N GLY A 121 5.21 12.55 6.59
CA GLY A 121 4.44 13.65 7.15
C GLY A 121 5.00 14.18 8.48
N GLU A 122 5.42 13.28 9.38
CA GLU A 122 6.08 13.67 10.64
C GLU A 122 7.46 14.32 10.43
N VAL A 123 8.24 13.81 9.47
CA VAL A 123 9.51 14.41 9.06
C VAL A 123 9.28 15.82 8.51
N ALA A 124 8.29 16.00 7.64
CA ALA A 124 7.96 17.30 7.03
C ALA A 124 7.64 18.37 8.10
N LYS A 125 7.00 18.00 9.22
CA LYS A 125 6.72 18.91 10.35
C LYS A 125 7.97 19.39 11.10
N LYS A 126 9.11 18.68 10.98
CA LYS A 126 10.34 18.93 11.75
C LYS A 126 11.54 19.30 10.90
N ALA A 127 11.48 19.09 9.59
CA ALA A 127 12.56 19.37 8.64
C ALA A 127 12.82 20.88 8.49
N LYS A 128 13.94 21.23 7.83
CA LYS A 128 14.27 22.63 7.53
C LYS A 128 13.32 23.17 6.46
N SER A 129 13.16 24.49 6.38
CA SER A 129 12.10 25.14 5.59
C SER A 129 11.99 24.71 4.13
N THR A 130 13.09 24.45 3.42
CA THR A 130 13.04 23.97 2.02
C THR A 130 12.61 22.51 1.96
N GLU A 131 13.34 21.63 2.63
CA GLU A 131 13.05 20.20 2.71
C GLU A 131 11.64 19.90 3.24
N ALA A 132 11.21 20.61 4.28
CA ALA A 132 9.86 20.50 4.83
C ALA A 132 8.78 20.80 3.79
N LYS A 133 9.00 21.75 2.88
CA LYS A 133 8.05 22.06 1.80
C LYS A 133 8.01 20.94 0.77
N ILE A 134 9.16 20.40 0.39
CA ILE A 134 9.27 19.30 -0.58
C ILE A 134 8.48 18.09 -0.06
N LEU A 135 8.80 17.66 1.17
CA LEU A 135 8.17 16.49 1.78
C LEU A 135 6.69 16.72 2.08
N LYS A 136 6.30 17.91 2.53
CA LYS A 136 4.89 18.25 2.77
C LYS A 136 4.08 18.24 1.47
N ASN A 137 4.61 18.80 0.39
CA ASN A 137 3.92 18.82 -0.90
C ASN A 137 3.71 17.40 -1.45
N ALA A 138 4.70 16.51 -1.28
CA ALA A 138 4.55 15.11 -1.65
C ALA A 138 3.52 14.41 -0.76
N TYR A 139 3.63 14.55 0.56
CA TYR A 139 2.70 13.97 1.53
C TYR A 139 1.24 14.38 1.26
N ASP A 140 0.97 15.67 1.07
CA ASP A 140 -0.37 16.20 0.84
C ASP A 140 -1.01 15.68 -0.47
N ARG A 141 -0.23 15.11 -1.40
CA ARG A 141 -0.71 14.53 -2.67
C ARG A 141 -1.07 13.04 -2.56
N VAL A 142 -0.59 12.35 -1.52
CA VAL A 142 -0.58 10.88 -1.45
C VAL A 142 -1.32 10.35 -0.24
N GLU A 143 -1.25 11.02 0.91
CA GLU A 143 -1.68 10.42 2.18
C GLU A 143 -3.17 10.06 2.26
N ASP A 144 -4.06 10.84 1.65
CA ASP A 144 -5.50 10.51 1.63
C ASP A 144 -5.79 9.23 0.82
N GLU A 145 -5.01 8.97 -0.24
CA GLU A 145 -5.08 7.75 -1.07
C GLU A 145 -4.53 6.55 -0.27
N GLU A 146 -3.38 6.70 0.39
CA GLU A 146 -2.77 5.65 1.23
C GLU A 146 -3.62 5.24 2.44
N ASP A 147 -4.31 6.19 3.08
CA ASP A 147 -5.29 5.87 4.12
C ASP A 147 -6.41 5.00 3.53
N GLU A 148 -6.91 5.34 2.34
CA GLU A 148 -7.94 4.57 1.65
C GLU A 148 -7.47 3.14 1.34
N HIS A 149 -6.31 3.00 0.69
CA HIS A 149 -5.73 1.72 0.26
C HIS A 149 -5.68 0.71 1.40
N LEU A 150 -5.12 1.13 2.54
CA LEU A 150 -4.99 0.28 3.71
C LEU A 150 -6.34 -0.12 4.30
N TYR A 151 -7.25 0.84 4.54
CA TYR A 151 -8.50 0.52 5.23
C TYR A 151 -9.46 -0.28 4.36
N HIS A 152 -9.51 -0.01 3.05
CA HIS A 152 -10.36 -0.73 2.11
C HIS A 152 -9.84 -2.15 1.92
N THR A 153 -8.55 -2.33 1.66
CA THR A 153 -7.93 -3.66 1.50
C THR A 153 -8.10 -4.52 2.77
N MET A 154 -7.95 -3.94 3.96
CA MET A 154 -8.25 -4.65 5.22
C MET A 154 -9.72 -5.10 5.30
N GLY A 155 -10.64 -4.27 4.81
CA GLY A 155 -12.06 -4.61 4.66
C GLY A 155 -12.25 -5.81 3.73
N TRP A 156 -11.66 -5.76 2.53
CA TRP A 156 -11.73 -6.84 1.54
C TRP A 156 -11.19 -8.15 2.08
N CYS A 157 -9.99 -8.15 2.64
CA CYS A 157 -9.34 -9.34 3.16
C CYS A 157 -10.21 -10.02 4.22
N ARG A 158 -10.82 -9.22 5.12
CA ARG A 158 -11.77 -9.73 6.12
C ARG A 158 -12.98 -10.40 5.47
N GLU A 159 -13.62 -9.76 4.50
CA GLU A 159 -14.86 -10.28 3.90
C GLU A 159 -14.59 -11.49 3.01
N LEU A 160 -13.45 -11.54 2.31
CA LEU A 160 -13.00 -12.71 1.56
C LEU A 160 -12.75 -13.91 2.50
N TRP A 161 -12.08 -13.68 3.64
CA TRP A 161 -11.92 -14.73 4.67
C TRP A 161 -13.26 -15.22 5.19
N ILE A 162 -14.19 -14.31 5.54
CA ILE A 162 -15.53 -14.68 6.00
C ILE A 162 -16.25 -15.54 4.95
N ASN A 163 -16.14 -15.18 3.67
CA ASN A 163 -16.71 -15.96 2.56
C ASN A 163 -16.08 -17.36 2.47
N SER A 164 -14.74 -17.45 2.52
CA SER A 164 -14.00 -18.73 2.45
C SER A 164 -14.36 -19.69 3.58
N LEU A 165 -14.74 -19.16 4.75
CA LEU A 165 -15.17 -19.91 5.92
C LEU A 165 -16.65 -20.34 5.86
N GLY A 166 -17.35 -20.04 4.76
CA GLY A 166 -18.77 -20.37 4.59
C GLY A 166 -19.72 -19.49 5.40
N MET A 167 -19.25 -18.36 5.90
CA MET A 167 -20.06 -17.37 6.60
C MET A 167 -20.59 -16.31 5.63
N LYS A 168 -21.61 -15.56 6.05
CA LYS A 168 -22.19 -14.49 5.21
C LYS A 168 -21.25 -13.28 5.14
N ALA A 169 -20.56 -13.12 4.02
CA ALA A 169 -19.73 -11.96 3.70
C ALA A 169 -20.54 -10.76 3.19
N VAL A 170 -19.95 -9.56 3.27
CA VAL A 170 -20.47 -8.32 2.69
C VAL A 170 -19.45 -7.79 1.70
N LEU A 171 -19.63 -8.10 0.42
CA LEU A 171 -18.75 -7.64 -0.67
C LEU A 171 -19.50 -6.62 -1.55
N PRO A 172 -18.87 -5.51 -1.99
CA PRO A 172 -17.67 -4.90 -1.42
C PRO A 172 -17.81 -4.59 0.09
N PRO A 173 -16.69 -4.46 0.82
CA PRO A 173 -16.69 -4.17 2.25
C PRO A 173 -17.33 -2.81 2.56
N PRO A 174 -17.84 -2.60 3.79
CA PRO A 174 -18.45 -1.33 4.18
C PRO A 174 -17.46 -0.16 4.22
N GLU A 175 -16.16 -0.44 4.34
CA GLU A 175 -15.07 0.54 4.23
C GLU A 175 -15.09 1.18 2.84
N GLU A 176 -14.96 0.38 1.79
CA GLU A 176 -14.99 0.86 0.41
C GLU A 176 -16.31 1.55 0.05
N LYS A 177 -17.45 0.91 0.36
CA LYS A 177 -18.77 1.50 0.06
C LYS A 177 -19.01 2.87 0.68
N LYS A 178 -18.22 3.24 1.69
CA LYS A 178 -18.33 4.53 2.39
C LYS A 178 -17.18 5.48 2.09
N GLY A 179 -16.16 5.07 1.31
CA GLY A 179 -14.96 5.87 1.03
C GLY A 179 -14.27 6.30 2.33
N VAL A 180 -13.72 5.35 3.08
CA VAL A 180 -13.15 5.66 4.41
C VAL A 180 -11.66 6.00 4.31
N HIS A 181 -11.32 7.22 4.68
CA HIS A 181 -9.93 7.70 4.71
C HIS A 181 -9.36 7.84 6.13
N THR A 182 -9.98 7.23 7.15
CA THR A 182 -9.50 7.35 8.53
C THR A 182 -9.71 6.07 9.32
N ALA A 183 -8.80 5.77 10.25
CA ALA A 183 -8.91 4.62 11.14
C ALA A 183 -10.23 4.60 11.93
N ILE A 184 -10.72 5.77 12.38
CA ILE A 184 -12.01 5.87 13.08
C ILE A 184 -13.17 5.61 12.11
N GLY A 185 -13.09 6.12 10.88
CA GLY A 185 -14.05 5.86 9.81
C GLY A 185 -14.15 4.36 9.49
N ALA A 186 -13.01 3.71 9.28
CA ALA A 186 -12.89 2.28 9.05
C ALA A 186 -13.49 1.47 10.21
N ALA A 187 -13.12 1.77 11.46
CA ALA A 187 -13.68 1.10 12.64
C ALA A 187 -15.21 1.27 12.75
N ARG A 188 -15.74 2.44 12.42
CA ARG A 188 -17.20 2.69 12.39
C ARG A 188 -17.87 1.93 11.25
N ALA A 189 -17.25 1.86 10.07
CA ALA A 189 -17.74 1.10 8.93
C ALA A 189 -17.82 -0.39 9.27
N GLN A 190 -16.73 -0.97 9.77
CA GLN A 190 -16.67 -2.35 10.26
C GLN A 190 -17.74 -2.64 11.32
N SER A 191 -17.90 -1.76 12.31
CA SER A 191 -18.91 -1.95 13.37
C SER A 191 -20.35 -1.92 12.87
N SER A 192 -20.58 -1.31 11.70
CA SER A 192 -21.90 -1.22 11.06
C SER A 192 -22.17 -2.35 10.06
N ARG A 193 -21.22 -3.28 9.88
CA ARG A 193 -21.36 -4.48 9.05
C ARG A 193 -22.58 -5.30 9.49
N LYS A 194 -23.40 -5.74 8.53
CA LYS A 194 -24.65 -6.49 8.77
C LYS A 194 -24.64 -7.87 8.12
#